data_AF-A0AAU0KNC3-F1
#
_entry.id   AF-A0AAU0KNC3-F1
#
_cell.length_a   1.000
_cell.length_b   1.000
_cell.length_c   1.000
_cell.angle_alpha   90.00
_cell.angle_beta   90.00
_cell.angle_gamma   90.00
#
_symmetry.space_group_name_H-M   'P 1'
#
loop_
_entity.id
_entity.type
_entity.pdbx_description
1 polymer ?
#
loop_
_entity_poly.entity_id
_entity_poly.type
_entity_poly.pdbx_seq_one_letter_code
_entity_poly.pdbx_strand_id
1 'polypeptide(L)'
;MSEYGQELFAQTQPLSGPALDYLYARQCVVPPEDSHLRYHPALRHPRGYVGPALIALVTDAATNLPLTLHRTWIKSNGSKADVDPPRLLLQGHRKAGGVIRLWSDQEVTMGLGVCEGIETSLSLAHGFTPVWSMVDAGNLASFPALPGIEALLIGADNDAAGTKAARQCATCWTKAGKLVRVLVPQDRGDLNDLAMEPQ
;
A
#
# COMPACT_ATOMS: atom_id res chain seq x y z
N MET A 1 -11.86 -1.44 13.94
CA MET A 1 -11.33 -2.81 13.73
C MET A 1 -11.71 -3.69 14.92
N SER A 2 -12.03 -4.97 14.74
CA SER A 2 -12.38 -5.91 15.82
C SER A 2 -11.20 -6.18 16.76
N GLU A 3 -11.49 -6.71 17.95
CA GLU A 3 -10.48 -7.15 18.94
C GLU A 3 -9.51 -8.17 18.33
N TYR A 4 -10.03 -9.21 17.66
CA TYR A 4 -9.20 -10.16 16.92
C TYR A 4 -8.23 -9.50 15.92
N GLY A 5 -8.68 -8.46 15.21
CA GLY A 5 -7.82 -7.73 14.28
C GLY A 5 -6.72 -6.95 15.00
N GLN A 6 -7.04 -6.36 16.16
CA GLN A 6 -6.07 -5.64 16.98
C GLN A 6 -5.03 -6.60 17.58
N GLU A 7 -5.47 -7.74 18.12
CA GLU A 7 -4.61 -8.79 18.64
C GLU A 7 -3.68 -9.36 17.56
N LEU A 8 -4.22 -9.63 16.37
CA LEU A 8 -3.42 -10.11 15.24
C LEU A 8 -2.35 -9.10 14.84
N PHE A 9 -2.67 -7.79 14.84
CA PHE A 9 -1.69 -6.76 14.54
C PHE A 9 -0.63 -6.63 15.64
N ALA A 10 -1.01 -6.77 16.91
CA ALA A 10 -0.07 -6.76 18.04
C ALA A 10 0.91 -7.94 18.04
N GLN A 11 0.55 -9.07 17.41
CA GLN A 11 1.42 -10.22 17.21
C GLN A 11 2.42 -10.05 16.04
N THR A 12 2.35 -8.93 15.32
CA THR A 12 3.30 -8.64 14.24
C THR A 12 4.60 -8.06 14.79
N GLN A 13 5.66 -8.18 13.99
CA GLN A 13 6.98 -7.65 14.29
C GLN A 13 7.41 -6.65 13.19
N PRO A 14 8.46 -5.83 13.45
CA PRO A 14 9.08 -5.03 12.41
C PRO A 14 9.50 -5.87 11.20
N LEU A 15 9.58 -5.22 10.03
CA LEU A 15 10.00 -5.88 8.80
C LEU A 15 11.38 -6.53 8.98
N SER A 16 11.44 -7.84 8.79
CA SER A 16 12.63 -8.65 9.03
C SER A 16 12.58 -9.96 8.26
N GLY A 17 13.74 -10.59 8.06
CA GLY A 17 13.87 -11.90 7.42
C GLY A 17 13.10 -12.00 6.09
N PRO A 18 12.23 -13.00 5.90
CA PRO A 18 11.48 -13.20 4.65
C PRO A 18 10.71 -11.98 4.14
N ALA A 19 10.27 -11.08 5.03
CA ALA A 19 9.61 -9.85 4.60
C ALA A 19 10.56 -8.87 3.92
N LEU A 20 11.78 -8.69 4.45
CA LEU A 20 12.79 -7.86 3.81
C LEU A 20 13.28 -8.52 2.52
N ASP A 21 13.54 -9.82 2.54
CA ASP A 21 13.95 -10.57 1.34
C ASP A 21 12.93 -10.41 0.20
N TYR A 22 11.63 -10.51 0.52
CA TYR A 22 10.56 -10.27 -0.43
C TYR A 22 10.59 -8.85 -1.02
N LEU A 23 10.71 -7.83 -0.17
CA LEU A 23 10.74 -6.44 -0.62
C LEU A 23 11.98 -6.15 -1.47
N TYR A 24 13.16 -6.64 -1.07
CA TYR A 24 14.39 -6.49 -1.84
C TYR A 24 14.33 -7.19 -3.20
N ALA A 25 13.81 -8.42 -3.24
CA ALA A 25 13.63 -9.15 -4.50
C ALA A 25 12.58 -8.50 -5.42
N ARG A 26 11.65 -7.70 -4.87
CA ARG A 26 10.71 -6.83 -5.61
C ARG A 26 11.24 -5.41 -5.82
N GLN A 27 12.50 -5.17 -5.43
CA GLN A 27 13.16 -3.86 -5.44
C GLN A 27 12.32 -2.72 -4.85
N CYS A 28 11.50 -3.03 -3.85
CA CYS A 28 10.75 -2.03 -3.11
C CYS A 28 11.68 -1.29 -2.15
N VAL A 29 11.48 0.03 -1.99
CA VAL A 29 12.05 0.75 -0.85
C VAL A 29 11.49 0.15 0.43
N VAL A 30 12.34 -0.07 1.44
CA VAL A 30 11.89 -0.49 2.77
C VAL A 30 11.36 0.73 3.51
N PRO A 31 10.08 0.75 3.93
CA PRO A 31 9.51 1.90 4.63
C PRO A 31 10.12 2.06 6.04
N PRO A 32 9.98 3.24 6.67
CA PRO A 32 10.37 3.47 8.06
C PRO A 32 9.73 2.48 9.05
N GLU A 33 10.36 2.32 10.22
CA GLU A 33 9.93 1.37 11.26
C GLU A 33 8.54 1.67 11.84
N ASP A 34 8.17 2.95 11.89
CA ASP A 34 6.86 3.42 12.34
C ASP A 34 5.75 3.27 11.27
N SER A 35 6.06 2.68 10.11
CA SER A 35 5.07 2.39 9.08
C SER A 35 4.00 1.40 9.56
N HIS A 36 2.83 1.47 8.89
CA HIS A 36 1.74 0.54 9.09
C HIS A 36 1.99 -0.84 8.46
N LEU A 37 3.13 -1.07 7.80
CA LEU A 37 3.51 -2.34 7.20
C LEU A 37 4.41 -3.14 8.16
N ARG A 38 3.91 -4.29 8.60
CA ARG A 38 4.56 -5.19 9.56
C ARG A 38 4.71 -6.59 8.98
N TYR A 39 5.38 -7.45 9.72
CA TYR A 39 5.65 -8.84 9.34
C TYR A 39 5.07 -9.82 10.36
N HIS A 40 4.55 -10.96 9.90
CA HIS A 40 4.19 -12.09 10.72
C HIS A 40 4.82 -13.38 10.17
N PRO A 41 5.62 -14.14 10.95
CA PRO A 41 6.41 -15.25 10.43
C PRO A 41 5.61 -16.50 10.08
N ALA A 42 4.46 -16.72 10.72
CA ALA A 42 3.65 -17.94 10.52
C ALA A 42 2.13 -17.65 10.55
N LEU A 43 1.65 -16.82 9.61
CA LEU A 43 0.25 -16.46 9.54
C LEU A 43 -0.60 -17.57 8.91
N ARG A 44 -1.68 -17.97 9.58
CA ARG A 44 -2.65 -18.93 9.03
C ARG A 44 -3.56 -18.30 7.98
N HIS A 45 -3.52 -18.83 6.76
CA HIS A 45 -4.47 -18.58 5.69
C HIS A 45 -5.78 -19.36 5.93
N PRO A 46 -6.96 -18.81 5.54
CA PRO A 46 -8.24 -19.52 5.68
C PRO A 46 -8.30 -20.88 4.96
N ARG A 47 -7.45 -21.10 3.95
CA ARG A 47 -7.33 -22.38 3.23
C ARG A 47 -6.32 -23.36 3.82
N GLY A 48 -5.84 -23.11 5.04
CA GLY A 48 -4.98 -24.04 5.79
C GLY A 48 -3.48 -23.83 5.63
N TYR A 49 -3.02 -23.06 4.64
CA TYR A 49 -1.61 -22.65 4.53
C TYR A 49 -1.17 -21.84 5.75
N VAL A 50 0.05 -22.06 6.23
CA VAL A 50 0.68 -21.29 7.30
C VAL A 50 2.07 -20.88 6.84
N GLY A 51 2.37 -19.59 6.87
CA GLY A 51 3.67 -19.10 6.40
C GLY A 51 3.88 -17.61 6.61
N PRO A 52 5.04 -17.09 6.17
CA PRO A 52 5.38 -15.68 6.34
C PRO A 52 4.41 -14.77 5.57
N ALA A 53 4.05 -13.66 6.18
CA ALA A 53 3.12 -12.70 5.59
C ALA A 53 3.47 -11.25 5.95
N LEU A 54 3.31 -10.35 4.98
CA LEU A 54 3.20 -8.92 5.22
C LEU A 54 1.80 -8.62 5.79
N ILE A 55 1.75 -7.84 6.87
CA ILE A 55 0.52 -7.36 7.50
C ILE A 55 0.53 -5.84 7.49
N ALA A 56 -0.40 -5.25 6.75
CA ALA A 56 -0.58 -3.82 6.71
C ALA A 56 -1.84 -3.39 7.47
N LEU A 57 -1.69 -2.44 8.38
CA LEU A 57 -2.81 -1.76 9.03
C LEU A 57 -3.45 -0.79 8.04
N VAL A 58 -4.73 -1.04 7.73
CA VAL A 58 -5.54 -0.12 6.94
C VAL A 58 -6.26 0.81 7.90
N THR A 59 -6.03 2.11 7.73
CA THR A 59 -6.59 3.18 8.54
C THR A 59 -7.44 4.10 7.68
N ASP A 60 -8.44 4.74 8.26
CA ASP A 60 -9.22 5.76 7.58
C ASP A 60 -8.32 6.94 7.17
N ALA A 61 -8.47 7.40 5.94
CA ALA A 61 -7.63 8.47 5.40
C ALA A 61 -7.70 9.76 6.23
N ALA A 62 -8.89 10.14 6.68
CA ALA A 62 -9.13 11.42 7.34
C ALA A 62 -8.96 11.34 8.87
N THR A 63 -9.37 10.23 9.47
CA THR A 63 -9.42 10.11 10.95
C THR A 63 -8.28 9.27 11.53
N ASN A 64 -7.50 8.59 10.69
CA ASN A 64 -6.46 7.63 11.09
C ASN A 64 -6.98 6.47 11.97
N LEU A 65 -8.30 6.25 12.03
CA LEU A 65 -8.87 5.16 12.82
C LEU A 65 -8.64 3.79 12.15
N PRO A 66 -8.27 2.74 12.90
CA PRO A 66 -8.10 1.38 12.36
C PRO A 66 -9.37 0.80 11.74
N LEU A 67 -9.29 0.47 10.45
CA LEU A 67 -10.40 -0.09 9.67
C LEU A 67 -10.31 -1.60 9.54
N THR A 68 -9.20 -2.12 9.02
CA THR A 68 -8.99 -3.54 8.71
C THR A 68 -7.50 -3.87 8.60
N LEU A 69 -7.17 -5.14 8.39
CA LEU A 69 -5.82 -5.59 8.05
C LEU A 69 -5.77 -6.09 6.62
N HIS A 70 -4.73 -5.70 5.91
CA HIS A 70 -4.34 -6.27 4.64
C HIS A 70 -3.22 -7.30 4.87
N ARG A 71 -3.41 -8.51 4.37
CA ARG A 71 -2.53 -9.64 4.63
C ARG A 71 -2.07 -10.20 3.30
N THR A 72 -0.76 -10.24 3.07
CA THR A 72 -0.17 -10.83 1.86
C THR A 72 0.80 -11.92 2.28
N TRP A 73 0.53 -13.17 1.91
CA TRP A 73 1.45 -14.28 2.16
C TRP A 73 2.54 -14.27 1.10
N ILE A 74 3.79 -14.44 1.54
CA ILE A 74 4.98 -14.18 0.72
C ILE A 74 5.99 -15.32 0.80
N LYS A 75 6.97 -15.29 -0.09
CA LYS A 75 8.19 -16.11 -0.07
C LYS A 75 9.41 -15.19 -0.15
N SER A 76 10.56 -15.66 0.33
CA SER A 76 11.81 -14.90 0.33
C SER A 76 12.37 -14.60 -1.07
N ASN A 77 11.84 -15.22 -2.13
CA ASN A 77 12.29 -15.00 -3.52
C ASN A 77 11.54 -13.86 -4.23
N GLY A 78 10.82 -13.01 -3.49
CA GLY A 78 10.02 -11.91 -4.06
C GLY A 78 8.67 -12.35 -4.64
N SER A 79 8.35 -13.65 -4.63
CA SER A 79 7.03 -14.12 -5.06
C SER A 79 6.06 -14.13 -3.89
N LYS A 80 4.77 -13.97 -4.22
CA LYS A 80 3.70 -14.28 -3.27
C LYS A 80 3.68 -15.80 -3.01
N ALA A 81 3.10 -16.21 -1.87
CA ALA A 81 2.93 -17.62 -1.56
C ALA A 81 1.98 -18.30 -2.56
N ASP A 82 2.15 -19.61 -2.79
CA ASP A 82 1.31 -20.41 -3.70
C ASP A 82 -0.03 -20.76 -3.03
N VAL A 83 -0.79 -19.73 -2.67
CA VAL A 83 -2.12 -19.84 -2.07
C VAL A 83 -3.07 -18.88 -2.77
N ASP A 84 -4.31 -19.32 -3.00
CA ASP A 84 -5.30 -18.54 -3.75
C ASP A 84 -6.50 -18.13 -2.89
N PRO A 85 -6.76 -16.81 -2.72
CA PRO A 85 -5.93 -15.69 -3.19
C PRO A 85 -4.69 -15.48 -2.28
N PRO A 86 -3.56 -14.97 -2.81
CA PRO A 86 -2.33 -14.77 -2.02
C PRO A 86 -2.41 -13.57 -1.07
N ARG A 87 -3.49 -12.80 -1.16
CA ARG A 87 -3.72 -11.57 -0.44
C ARG A 87 -5.18 -11.49 -0.01
N LEU A 88 -5.41 -11.16 1.25
CA LEU A 88 -6.74 -11.03 1.82
C LEU A 88 -6.83 -9.85 2.78
N LEU A 89 -7.95 -9.12 2.70
CA LEU A 89 -8.37 -8.26 3.79
C LEU A 89 -8.96 -9.09 4.93
N LEU A 90 -8.91 -8.55 6.15
CA LEU A 90 -9.64 -9.13 7.28
C LEU A 90 -11.15 -9.02 7.01
N GLN A 91 -11.87 -10.15 7.13
CA GLN A 91 -13.29 -10.24 6.78
C GLN A 91 -14.18 -9.53 7.80
N GLY A 92 -15.36 -9.07 7.38
CA GLY A 92 -16.34 -8.41 8.26
C GLY A 92 -15.97 -6.96 8.63
N HIS A 93 -15.03 -6.36 7.90
CA HIS A 93 -14.53 -5.02 8.19
C HIS A 93 -14.66 -4.10 6.98
N ARG A 94 -14.94 -2.82 7.22
CA ARG A 94 -14.97 -1.79 6.17
C ARG A 94 -13.56 -1.57 5.62
N LYS A 95 -13.42 -1.46 4.30
CA LYS A 95 -12.18 -1.01 3.62
C LYS A 95 -12.29 0.37 2.97
N ALA A 96 -13.51 0.83 2.70
CA ALA A 96 -13.79 2.07 1.99
C ALA A 96 -13.19 3.28 2.73
N GLY A 97 -12.50 4.15 2.00
CA GLY A 97 -11.77 5.30 2.56
C GLY A 97 -10.48 4.91 3.28
N GLY A 98 -10.03 3.67 3.12
CA GLY A 98 -8.86 3.13 3.80
C GLY A 98 -7.56 3.39 3.06
N VAL A 99 -6.51 3.69 3.82
CA VAL A 99 -5.13 3.84 3.35
C VAL A 99 -4.18 3.06 4.25
N ILE A 100 -3.06 2.62 3.69
CA ILE A 100 -1.92 2.05 4.40
C ILE A 100 -0.83 3.12 4.41
N ARG A 101 -0.53 3.64 5.60
CA ARG A 101 0.50 4.65 5.84
C ARG A 101 1.87 3.99 5.84
N LEU A 102 2.51 3.95 4.68
CA LEU A 102 3.87 3.41 4.54
C LEU A 102 4.92 4.38 5.10
N TRP A 103 4.60 5.67 5.13
CA TRP A 103 5.23 6.69 5.96
C TRP A 103 4.17 7.25 6.90
N SER A 104 4.55 7.61 8.14
CA SER A 104 3.63 8.13 9.13
C SER A 104 3.10 9.53 8.75
N ASP A 105 2.01 9.96 9.39
CA ASP A 105 1.42 11.29 9.14
C ASP A 105 2.43 12.42 9.42
N GLN A 106 3.37 12.21 10.35
CA GLN A 106 4.41 13.18 10.72
C GLN A 106 5.43 13.43 9.60
N GLU A 107 5.72 12.40 8.79
CA GLU A 107 6.62 12.51 7.64
C GLU A 107 5.94 13.21 6.45
N VAL A 108 4.59 13.23 6.43
CA VAL A 108 3.81 13.92 5.40
C VAL A 108 3.75 15.41 5.70
N THR A 109 4.57 16.16 4.98
CA THR A 109 4.57 17.62 4.99
C THR A 109 3.61 18.16 3.91
N MET A 110 4.14 18.75 2.84
CA MET A 110 3.32 19.33 1.77
C MET A 110 3.04 18.38 0.62
N GLY A 111 3.80 17.28 0.50
CA GLY A 111 3.73 16.36 -0.63
C GLY A 111 3.45 14.93 -0.20
N LEU A 112 2.62 14.22 -0.97
CA LEU A 112 2.33 12.80 -0.76
C LEU A 112 2.28 12.05 -2.10
N GLY A 113 2.95 10.91 -2.17
CA GLY A 113 2.78 9.95 -3.25
C GLY A 113 1.72 8.91 -2.90
N VAL A 114 0.89 8.49 -3.86
CA VAL A 114 -0.11 7.45 -3.66
C VAL A 114 -0.18 6.49 -4.83
N CYS A 115 -0.29 5.20 -4.54
CA CYS A 115 -0.60 4.15 -5.52
C CYS A 115 -1.68 3.21 -4.96
N GLU A 116 -2.23 2.33 -5.80
CA GLU A 116 -3.19 1.33 -5.33
C GLU A 116 -2.55 0.34 -4.36
N GLY A 117 -1.48 -0.32 -4.79
CA GLY A 117 -0.81 -1.41 -4.06
C GLY A 117 0.33 -0.96 -3.15
N ILE A 118 0.63 -1.79 -2.14
CA ILE A 118 1.80 -1.61 -1.25
C ILE A 118 3.08 -1.59 -2.07
N GLU A 119 3.28 -2.61 -2.90
CA GLU A 119 4.48 -2.80 -3.71
C GLU A 119 4.67 -1.58 -4.62
N THR A 120 3.66 -1.26 -5.43
CA THR A 120 3.68 -0.12 -6.36
C THR A 120 4.02 1.20 -5.65
N SER A 121 3.46 1.41 -4.45
CA SER A 121 3.78 2.59 -3.64
C SER A 121 5.25 2.59 -3.20
N LEU A 122 5.77 1.46 -2.72
CA LEU A 122 7.17 1.33 -2.31
C LEU A 122 8.15 1.42 -3.50
N SER A 123 7.72 1.13 -4.72
CA SER A 123 8.51 1.39 -5.93
C SER A 123 8.50 2.87 -6.31
N LEU A 124 7.35 3.55 -6.17
CA LEU A 124 7.26 5.02 -6.33
C LEU A 124 8.20 5.75 -5.35
N ALA A 125 8.43 5.18 -4.17
CA ALA A 125 9.31 5.73 -3.15
C ALA A 125 10.78 5.90 -3.58
N HIS A 126 11.23 5.24 -4.66
CA HIS A 126 12.57 5.52 -5.23
C HIS A 126 12.68 6.94 -5.80
N GLY A 127 11.58 7.48 -6.33
CA GLY A 127 11.55 8.81 -6.94
C GLY A 127 10.89 9.87 -6.07
N PHE A 128 10.03 9.48 -5.13
CA PHE A 128 9.27 10.41 -4.30
C PHE A 128 8.84 9.81 -2.97
N THR A 129 9.16 10.46 -1.86
CA THR A 129 8.65 10.15 -0.51
C THR A 129 8.07 11.41 0.12
N PRO A 130 7.11 11.29 1.06
CA PRO A 130 6.49 10.06 1.57
C PRO A 130 5.44 9.47 0.62
N VAL A 131 5.11 8.19 0.79
CA VAL A 131 4.06 7.51 -0.01
C VAL A 131 3.09 6.70 0.84
N TRP A 132 1.83 6.59 0.41
CA TRP A 132 0.81 5.71 0.99
C TRP A 132 0.21 4.76 -0.06
N SER A 133 -0.24 3.58 0.36
CA SER A 133 -1.03 2.69 -0.50
C SER A 133 -2.52 2.86 -0.23
N MET A 134 -3.30 2.94 -1.31
CA MET A 134 -4.75 3.12 -1.26
C MET A 134 -5.51 1.80 -1.09
N VAL A 135 -4.83 0.66 -0.91
CA VAL A 135 -5.42 -0.69 -0.83
C VAL A 135 -5.95 -1.20 -2.18
N ASP A 136 -6.71 -0.39 -2.92
CA ASP A 136 -7.27 -0.70 -4.25
C ASP A 136 -7.65 0.56 -5.06
N ALA A 137 -7.99 0.36 -6.34
CA ALA A 137 -8.49 1.39 -7.26
C ALA A 137 -9.68 2.19 -6.75
N GLY A 138 -10.61 1.55 -6.02
CA GLY A 138 -11.82 2.20 -5.53
C GLY A 138 -11.50 3.26 -4.47
N ASN A 139 -10.65 2.88 -3.52
CA ASN A 139 -10.14 3.79 -2.51
C ASN A 139 -9.31 4.91 -3.13
N LEU A 140 -8.43 4.62 -4.09
CA LEU A 140 -7.67 5.64 -4.83
C LEU A 140 -8.62 6.65 -5.50
N ALA A 141 -9.62 6.18 -6.22
CA ALA A 141 -10.59 7.04 -6.90
C ALA A 141 -11.40 7.94 -5.94
N SER A 142 -11.57 7.50 -4.69
CA SER A 142 -12.30 8.22 -3.64
C SER A 142 -11.40 8.99 -2.65
N PHE A 143 -10.07 8.97 -2.84
CA PHE A 143 -9.14 9.53 -1.87
C PHE A 143 -9.34 11.06 -1.73
N PRO A 144 -9.77 11.55 -0.55
CA PRO A 144 -10.10 12.96 -0.38
C PRO A 144 -8.84 13.82 -0.30
N ALA A 145 -8.96 15.10 -0.67
CA ALA A 145 -7.94 16.09 -0.37
C ALA A 145 -7.82 16.26 1.15
N LEU A 146 -6.60 16.10 1.69
CA LEU A 146 -6.33 16.20 3.12
C LEU A 146 -5.75 17.58 3.46
N PRO A 147 -6.15 18.21 4.58
CA PRO A 147 -5.54 19.45 5.05
C PRO A 147 -4.04 19.30 5.26
N GLY A 148 -3.26 20.34 4.92
CA GLY A 148 -1.80 20.36 5.05
C GLY A 148 -1.03 19.75 3.86
N ILE A 149 -1.66 18.87 3.09
CA ILE A 149 -1.07 18.32 1.85
C ILE A 149 -1.43 19.25 0.69
N GLU A 150 -0.41 19.76 0.01
CA GLU A 150 -0.54 20.72 -1.09
C GLU A 150 -0.25 20.10 -2.47
N ALA A 151 0.51 19.01 -2.52
CA ALA A 151 0.86 18.30 -3.74
C ALA A 151 0.63 16.79 -3.61
N LEU A 152 0.02 16.20 -4.64
CA LEU A 152 -0.20 14.76 -4.75
C LEU A 152 0.47 14.20 -6.01
N LEU A 153 1.30 13.19 -5.83
CA LEU A 153 1.85 12.37 -6.91
C LEU A 153 1.10 11.04 -6.95
N ILE A 154 0.39 10.76 -8.02
CA ILE A 154 -0.37 9.51 -8.18
C ILE A 154 0.39 8.60 -9.12
N GLY A 155 0.88 7.47 -8.62
CA GLY A 155 1.38 6.37 -9.44
C GLY A 155 0.24 5.41 -9.78
N ALA A 156 -0.13 5.34 -11.05
CA ALA A 156 -1.21 4.47 -11.52
C ALA A 156 -0.64 3.24 -12.22
N ASP A 157 -1.24 2.08 -11.97
CA ASP A 157 -0.96 0.88 -12.74
C ASP A 157 -1.45 1.08 -14.20
N ASN A 158 -0.74 0.50 -15.18
CA ASN A 158 -1.04 0.68 -16.60
C ASN A 158 -2.22 -0.21 -17.07
N ASP A 159 -3.34 -0.16 -16.33
CA ASP A 159 -4.61 -0.78 -16.71
C ASP A 159 -5.76 0.24 -16.71
N ALA A 160 -6.90 -0.18 -17.28
CA ALA A 160 -8.05 0.70 -17.45
C ALA A 160 -8.69 1.13 -16.11
N ALA A 161 -8.67 0.25 -15.10
CA ALA A 161 -9.24 0.54 -13.80
C ALA A 161 -8.36 1.54 -13.03
N GLY A 162 -7.05 1.30 -12.98
CA GLY A 162 -6.10 2.16 -12.28
C GLY A 162 -5.93 3.52 -12.94
N THR A 163 -5.87 3.58 -14.27
CA THR A 163 -5.85 4.86 -14.98
C THR A 163 -7.12 5.67 -14.72
N LYS A 164 -8.29 5.03 -14.68
CA LYS A 164 -9.56 5.70 -14.38
C LYS A 164 -9.59 6.21 -12.93
N ALA A 165 -9.15 5.38 -11.98
CA ALA A 165 -9.09 5.75 -10.56
C ALA A 165 -8.16 6.94 -10.32
N ALA A 166 -6.95 6.90 -10.90
CA ALA A 166 -5.98 7.99 -10.79
C ALA A 166 -6.52 9.31 -11.37
N ARG A 167 -7.17 9.28 -12.54
CA ARG A 167 -7.80 10.48 -13.14
C ARG A 167 -8.92 11.05 -12.27
N GLN A 168 -9.73 10.19 -11.67
CA GLN A 168 -10.80 10.63 -10.76
C GLN A 168 -10.23 11.29 -9.50
N CYS A 169 -9.24 10.66 -8.88
CA CYS A 169 -8.50 11.21 -7.74
C CYS A 169 -7.89 12.58 -8.08
N ALA A 170 -7.18 12.66 -9.22
CA ALA A 170 -6.55 13.89 -9.68
C ALA A 170 -7.55 15.02 -9.92
N THR A 171 -8.72 14.70 -10.47
CA THR A 171 -9.81 15.68 -10.66
C THR A 171 -10.32 16.20 -9.32
N CYS A 172 -10.50 15.32 -8.33
CA CYS A 172 -10.95 15.72 -6.99
C CYS A 172 -9.95 16.66 -6.31
N TRP A 173 -8.67 16.28 -6.30
CA TRP A 173 -7.60 17.08 -5.69
C TRP A 173 -7.36 18.41 -6.40
N THR A 174 -7.41 18.43 -7.74
CA THR A 174 -7.31 19.67 -8.52
C THR A 174 -8.47 20.63 -8.22
N LYS A 175 -9.70 20.12 -8.10
CA LYS A 175 -10.88 20.92 -7.70
C LYS A 175 -10.75 21.49 -6.28
N ALA A 176 -10.02 20.81 -5.40
CA ALA A 176 -9.68 21.30 -4.07
C ALA A 176 -8.50 22.30 -4.06
N GLY A 177 -8.01 22.73 -5.24
CA GLY A 177 -6.92 23.69 -5.36
C GLY A 177 -5.52 23.12 -5.14
N LYS A 178 -5.37 21.78 -5.16
CA LYS A 178 -4.10 21.10 -4.91
C LYS A 178 -3.33 20.83 -6.20
N LEU A 179 -2.00 20.79 -6.10
CA LEU A 179 -1.14 20.39 -7.21
C LEU A 179 -1.20 18.88 -7.38
N VAL A 180 -1.44 18.42 -8.60
CA VAL A 180 -1.48 16.97 -8.88
C VAL A 180 -0.62 16.61 -10.09
N ARG A 181 0.08 15.49 -9.97
CA ARG A 181 0.77 14.81 -11.07
C ARG A 181 0.37 13.34 -11.08
N VAL A 182 0.13 12.80 -12.27
CA VAL A 182 -0.14 11.37 -12.47
C VAL A 182 1.02 10.78 -13.26
N LEU A 183 1.64 9.74 -12.72
CA LEU A 183 2.64 8.93 -13.40
C LEU A 183 1.98 7.62 -13.81
N VAL A 184 2.08 7.30 -15.10
CA VAL A 184 1.68 6.01 -15.65
C VAL A 184 2.93 5.40 -16.29
N PRO A 185 3.34 4.18 -15.93
CA PRO A 185 4.39 3.42 -16.62
C PRO A 185 4.17 3.46 -18.14
N GLN A 186 5.23 3.75 -18.92
CA GLN A 186 5.12 3.79 -20.39
C GLN A 186 4.98 2.39 -21.00
N ASP A 187 5.55 1.36 -20.35
CA ASP A 187 5.45 -0.03 -20.77
C ASP A 187 4.32 -0.79 -20.06
N ARG A 188 3.89 -1.91 -20.65
CA ARG A 188 2.85 -2.76 -20.07
C ARG A 188 3.36 -3.37 -18.75
N GLY A 189 2.93 -2.82 -17.62
CA GLY A 189 3.30 -3.32 -16.29
C GLY A 189 2.82 -2.40 -15.16
N ASP A 190 3.02 -2.84 -13.91
CA ASP A 190 2.88 -1.97 -12.75
C ASP A 190 4.20 -1.19 -12.48
N LEU A 191 4.20 -0.20 -11.58
CA LEU A 191 5.44 0.55 -11.27
C LEU A 191 6.55 -0.32 -10.66
N ASN A 192 6.23 -1.51 -10.13
CA ASN A 192 7.25 -2.43 -9.64
C ASN A 192 8.02 -3.05 -10.80
N ASP A 193 7.32 -3.39 -11.90
CA ASP A 193 7.96 -4.00 -13.06
C ASP A 193 9.02 -3.05 -13.67
N LEU A 194 8.80 -1.73 -13.64
CA LEU A 194 9.78 -0.73 -14.09
C LEU A 194 11.00 -0.59 -13.18
N ALA A 195 10.84 -0.78 -11.87
CA ALA A 195 12.01 -0.78 -10.97
C ALA A 195 12.94 -1.95 -11.33
N MET A 196 12.36 -3.10 -11.69
CA MET A 196 13.02 -4.39 -11.98
C MET A 196 13.83 -4.43 -13.28
N GLU A 197 13.84 -3.38 -14.09
CA GLU A 197 14.67 -3.31 -15.29
C GLU A 197 16.11 -2.89 -14.94
N PRO A 198 17.14 -3.64 -15.38
CA PRO A 198 18.53 -3.24 -15.15
C PRO A 198 18.84 -1.96 -15.93
N GLN A 199 19.40 -0.96 -15.23
CA GLN A 199 20.04 0.22 -15.84
C GLN A 199 21.27 -0.15 -16.67
#